data_AF-A8YJQ9-F1
#
_entry.id   AF-A8YJQ9-F1
#
_cell.length_a   1.000
_cell.length_b   1.000
_cell.length_c   1.000
_cell.angle_alpha   90.00
_cell.angle_beta   90.00
_cell.angle_gamma   90.00
#
_symmetry.space_group_name_H-M   'P 1'
#
loop_
_entity.id
_entity.type
_entity.pdbx_description
1 polymer ?
#
loop_
_entity_poly.entity_id
_entity_poly.type
_entity_poly.pdbx_seq_one_letter_code
_entity_poly.pdbx_strand_id
1 'polypeptide(L)'
;MARPQNLKQLPGEVKIFQNNLSEQLQALLEKESEKVSQYLKVRFWCQDESRFGCHTIVRDKITIKGIKPLGNFQYNFQYLWLYGLIEPRTGSSFFYEFSHLDGECFNQYLTLFSQAFSEELHIIQLDNAPAHTATDLEIPDNIILFYQPPYCPEVNPIERVWLYLKNLLAWGNFNSLDNLRSKLYHLLNSLSNDTIGYLTGWSWILEALCLSGI
;
A
#
# COMPACT_ATOMS: atom_id res chain seq x y z
N MET A 1 18.27 -1.58 2.68
CA MET A 1 18.38 -1.81 4.14
C MET A 1 17.17 -2.62 4.56
N ALA A 2 17.34 -3.77 5.21
CA ALA A 2 16.21 -4.54 5.73
C ALA A 2 15.51 -3.72 6.82
N ARG A 3 14.17 -3.70 6.85
CA ARG A 3 13.43 -3.04 7.92
C ARG A 3 13.68 -3.84 9.21
N PRO A 4 13.99 -3.18 10.34
CA PRO A 4 14.15 -3.88 11.61
C PRO A 4 12.83 -4.56 11.99
N GLN A 5 12.93 -5.81 12.47
CA GLN A 5 11.77 -6.56 12.95
C GLN A 5 11.18 -5.86 14.17
N ASN A 6 9.85 -5.74 14.22
CA ASN A 6 9.20 -5.15 15.38
C ASN A 6 9.26 -6.12 16.57
N LEU A 7 9.65 -5.64 17.75
CA LEU A 7 9.73 -6.46 18.97
C LEU A 7 8.38 -7.09 19.37
N LYS A 8 7.27 -6.52 18.90
CA LYS A 8 5.91 -7.00 19.17
C LYS A 8 5.39 -8.01 18.13
N GLN A 9 6.12 -8.25 17.04
CA GLN A 9 5.75 -9.25 16.05
C GLN A 9 5.94 -10.65 16.63
N LEU A 10 4.92 -11.52 16.54
CA LEU A 10 5.08 -12.88 17.06
C LEU A 10 5.92 -13.73 16.11
N PRO A 11 6.78 -14.62 16.63
CA PRO A 11 7.63 -15.46 15.79
C PRO A 11 6.82 -16.35 14.84
N GLY A 12 7.08 -16.25 13.55
CA GLY A 12 6.49 -17.13 12.52
C GLY A 12 5.15 -16.66 11.94
N GLU A 13 4.54 -15.60 12.46
CA GLU A 13 3.24 -15.07 11.96
C GLU A 13 3.25 -14.80 10.46
N VAL A 14 4.34 -14.22 9.96
CA VAL A 14 4.53 -13.96 8.53
C VAL A 14 4.35 -15.22 7.69
N LYS A 15 4.99 -16.31 8.10
CA LYS A 15 4.93 -17.58 7.36
C LYS A 15 3.55 -18.22 7.49
N ILE A 16 2.95 -18.15 8.69
CA ILE A 16 1.61 -18.67 8.94
C ILE A 16 0.60 -17.95 8.04
N PHE A 17 0.68 -16.62 7.96
CA PHE A 17 -0.19 -15.83 7.10
C PHE A 17 0.03 -16.14 5.62
N GLN A 18 1.28 -16.18 5.17
CA GLN A 18 1.60 -16.52 3.78
C GLN A 18 1.06 -17.89 3.37
N ASN A 19 1.18 -18.89 4.24
CA ASN A 19 0.74 -20.25 3.94
C ASN A 19 -0.78 -20.44 4.00
N ASN A 20 -1.49 -19.61 4.77
CA ASN A 20 -2.92 -19.75 5.01
C ASN A 20 -3.76 -18.68 4.27
N LEU A 21 -3.13 -17.83 3.44
CA LEU A 21 -3.84 -16.74 2.79
C LEU A 21 -4.98 -17.27 1.92
N SER A 22 -4.76 -18.35 1.17
CA SER A 22 -5.78 -18.97 0.32
C SER A 22 -7.01 -19.41 1.12
N GLU A 23 -6.80 -20.12 2.22
CA GLU A 23 -7.84 -20.65 3.10
C GLU A 23 -8.60 -19.51 3.79
N GLN A 24 -7.89 -18.47 4.22
CA GLN A 24 -8.51 -17.28 4.82
C GLN A 24 -9.39 -16.54 3.80
N LEU A 25 -8.93 -16.39 2.57
CA LEU A 25 -9.70 -15.75 1.50
C LEU A 25 -10.92 -16.61 1.09
N GLN A 26 -10.78 -17.93 1.00
CA GLN A 26 -11.91 -18.82 0.73
C GLN A 26 -12.97 -18.71 1.83
N ALA A 27 -12.56 -18.80 3.11
CA ALA A 27 -13.47 -18.64 4.24
C ALA A 27 -14.16 -17.26 4.26
N LEU A 28 -13.43 -16.21 3.87
CA LEU A 28 -13.99 -14.86 3.74
C LEU A 28 -15.03 -14.79 2.62
N LEU A 29 -14.73 -15.34 1.44
CA LEU A 29 -15.65 -15.38 0.30
C LEU A 29 -16.92 -16.19 0.60
N GLU A 30 -16.80 -17.31 1.32
CA GLU A 30 -17.94 -18.11 1.76
C GLU A 30 -18.82 -17.35 2.76
N LYS A 31 -18.18 -16.70 3.74
CA LYS A 31 -18.88 -15.87 4.75
C LYS A 31 -19.63 -14.72 4.09
N GLU A 32 -19.03 -14.05 3.12
CA GLU A 32 -19.60 -12.89 2.42
C GLU A 32 -20.26 -13.30 1.08
N SER A 33 -20.71 -14.55 0.96
CA SER A 33 -21.23 -15.13 -0.29
C SER A 33 -22.40 -14.35 -0.90
N GLU A 34 -23.26 -13.75 -0.07
CA GLU A 34 -24.32 -12.87 -0.52
C GLU A 34 -23.77 -11.66 -1.28
N LYS A 35 -22.75 -10.97 -0.74
CA LYS A 35 -22.06 -9.87 -1.43
C LYS A 35 -21.37 -10.37 -2.69
N VAL A 36 -20.63 -11.48 -2.61
CA VAL A 36 -19.93 -12.05 -3.77
C VAL A 36 -20.90 -12.31 -4.93
N SER A 37 -22.12 -12.78 -4.66
CA SER A 37 -23.13 -13.05 -5.69
C SER A 37 -23.70 -11.80 -6.38
N GLN A 38 -23.55 -10.62 -5.78
CA GLN A 38 -24.07 -9.35 -6.31
C GLN A 38 -23.14 -8.69 -7.32
N TYR A 39 -21.85 -9.07 -7.34
CA TYR A 39 -20.84 -8.46 -8.19
C TYR A 39 -20.31 -9.44 -9.23
N LEU A 40 -19.91 -8.91 -10.39
CA LEU A 40 -19.44 -9.72 -11.51
C LEU A 40 -18.05 -10.32 -11.27
N LYS A 41 -17.25 -9.65 -10.45
CA LYS A 41 -15.84 -9.95 -10.24
C LYS A 41 -15.41 -9.52 -8.85
N VAL A 42 -14.55 -10.34 -8.24
CA VAL A 42 -13.83 -10.01 -7.00
C VAL A 42 -12.41 -9.58 -7.34
N ARG A 43 -11.90 -8.55 -6.67
CA ARG A 43 -10.52 -8.07 -6.79
C ARG A 43 -9.87 -7.96 -5.43
N PHE A 44 -8.57 -8.24 -5.40
CA PHE A 44 -7.78 -8.20 -4.18
C PHE A 44 -6.77 -7.07 -4.22
N TRP A 45 -6.87 -6.17 -3.25
CA TRP A 45 -6.05 -4.98 -3.14
C TRP A 45 -5.22 -5.00 -1.87
N CYS A 46 -4.08 -4.31 -1.90
CA CYS A 46 -3.27 -4.07 -0.71
C CYS A 46 -3.19 -2.56 -0.47
N GLN A 47 -3.51 -2.15 0.75
CA GLN A 47 -3.68 -0.78 1.17
C GLN A 47 -2.66 -0.41 2.24
N ASP A 48 -2.17 0.82 2.19
CA ASP A 48 -1.33 1.45 3.21
C ASP A 48 -1.23 2.96 2.95
N GLU A 49 -0.70 3.69 3.92
CA GLU A 49 -0.38 5.11 3.80
C GLU A 49 1.11 5.39 3.96
N SER A 50 1.60 6.37 3.20
CA SER A 50 2.96 6.86 3.37
C SER A 50 3.05 8.38 3.47
N ARG A 51 3.85 8.83 4.42
CA ARG A 51 4.31 10.22 4.46
C ARG A 51 5.41 10.45 3.44
N PHE A 52 5.25 11.52 2.67
CA PHE A 52 6.28 12.08 1.80
C PHE A 52 6.54 13.52 2.23
N GLY A 53 7.81 13.87 2.42
CA GLY A 53 8.16 15.21 2.91
C GLY A 53 9.34 15.83 2.19
N CYS A 54 9.53 17.11 2.43
CA CYS A 54 10.62 17.91 1.88
C CYS A 54 11.97 17.65 2.58
N HIS A 55 11.98 16.80 3.60
CA HIS A 55 13.19 16.37 4.28
C HIS A 55 13.96 15.43 3.37
N THR A 56 15.25 15.69 3.14
CA THR A 56 16.03 14.88 2.20
C THR A 56 16.05 13.41 2.63
N ILE A 57 15.51 12.55 1.78
CA ILE A 57 15.61 11.10 1.95
C ILE A 57 17.02 10.67 1.55
N VAL A 58 17.82 10.28 2.54
CA VAL A 58 19.19 9.81 2.33
C VAL A 58 19.17 8.34 1.92
N ARG A 59 19.89 8.03 0.84
CA ARG A 59 20.15 6.67 0.36
C ARG A 59 21.61 6.50 -0.02
N ASP A 60 22.10 5.28 0.07
CA ASP A 60 23.45 4.96 -0.39
C ASP A 60 23.54 5.11 -1.92
N LYS A 61 24.69 5.58 -2.40
CA LYS A 61 25.01 5.65 -3.84
C LYS A 61 26.28 4.88 -4.11
N ILE A 62 26.27 4.10 -5.18
CA ILE A 62 27.46 3.42 -5.69
C ILE A 62 28.26 4.43 -6.51
N THR A 63 29.53 4.60 -6.13
CA THR A 63 30.51 5.45 -6.80
C THR A 63 31.75 4.63 -7.14
N ILE A 64 32.66 5.20 -7.94
CA ILE A 64 33.97 4.58 -8.15
C ILE A 64 34.74 4.51 -6.83
N LYS A 65 35.59 3.47 -6.69
CA LYS A 65 36.38 3.24 -5.49
C LYS A 65 37.19 4.49 -5.11
N GLY A 66 37.11 4.89 -3.84
CA GLY A 66 37.84 6.05 -3.30
C GLY A 66 37.11 7.39 -3.45
N ILE A 67 35.98 7.46 -4.18
CA ILE A 67 35.17 8.67 -4.27
C ILE A 67 33.97 8.58 -3.33
N LYS A 68 33.86 9.54 -2.41
CA LYS A 68 32.68 9.71 -1.56
C LYS A 68 31.60 10.50 -2.31
N PRO A 69 30.35 10.02 -2.39
CA PRO A 69 29.26 10.79 -2.99
C PRO A 69 28.99 12.06 -2.18
N LEU A 70 28.80 13.18 -2.88
CA LEU A 70 28.37 14.44 -2.30
C LEU A 70 26.91 14.70 -2.71
N GLY A 71 26.10 15.17 -1.76
CA GLY A 71 24.70 15.49 -1.98
C GLY A 71 24.28 16.66 -1.11
N ASN A 72 23.38 17.49 -1.62
CA ASN A 72 22.82 18.61 -0.86
C ASN A 72 21.78 18.07 0.13
N PHE A 73 21.98 18.33 1.42
CA PHE A 73 21.04 17.92 2.46
C PHE A 73 20.16 19.09 2.86
N GLN A 74 18.85 18.87 2.95
CA GLN A 74 17.86 19.87 3.35
C GLN A 74 17.07 19.41 4.59
N TYR A 75 17.02 20.29 5.60
CA TYR A 75 16.15 20.16 6.76
C TYR A 75 14.83 20.92 6.50
N ASN A 76 13.84 20.24 5.92
CA ASN A 76 12.48 20.77 5.81
C ASN A 76 11.47 19.70 6.25
N PHE A 77 10.73 19.94 7.32
CA PHE A 77 9.83 18.96 7.93
C PHE A 77 8.39 19.03 7.42
N GLN A 78 8.13 19.79 6.37
CA GLN A 78 6.83 19.73 5.70
C GLN A 78 6.63 18.37 5.04
N TYR A 79 5.43 17.81 5.17
CA TYR A 79 5.04 16.54 4.56
C TYR A 79 3.57 16.54 4.15
N LEU A 80 3.22 15.57 3.32
CA LEU A 80 1.86 15.20 2.95
C LEU A 80 1.63 13.71 3.22
N TRP A 81 0.37 13.32 3.34
CA TRP A 81 -0.04 11.92 3.45
C TRP A 81 -0.57 11.42 2.12
N LEU A 82 0.00 10.33 1.62
CA LEU A 82 -0.47 9.65 0.43
C LEU A 82 -1.06 8.30 0.82
N TYR A 83 -2.35 8.13 0.55
CA TYR A 83 -3.07 6.88 0.65
C TYR A 83 -2.93 6.13 -0.66
N GLY A 84 -2.74 4.81 -0.58
CA GLY A 84 -2.59 3.98 -1.77
C GLY A 84 -3.29 2.64 -1.65
N LEU A 85 -3.81 2.19 -2.78
CA LEU A 85 -4.29 0.84 -3.04
C LEU A 85 -3.57 0.33 -4.29
N ILE A 86 -3.06 -0.89 -4.23
CA ILE A 86 -2.50 -1.58 -5.39
C ILE A 86 -3.12 -2.96 -5.53
N GLU A 87 -3.31 -3.44 -6.75
CA GLU A 87 -3.76 -4.80 -7.04
C GLU A 87 -2.56 -5.63 -7.51
N PRO A 88 -2.06 -6.60 -6.72
CA PRO A 88 -0.89 -7.39 -7.08
C PRO A 88 -1.00 -8.12 -8.43
N ARG A 89 -2.21 -8.57 -8.79
CA ARG A 89 -2.44 -9.39 -9.98
C ARG A 89 -2.37 -8.61 -11.28
N THR A 90 -2.93 -7.41 -11.33
CA THR A 90 -3.01 -6.61 -12.56
C THR A 90 -2.05 -5.42 -12.57
N GLY A 91 -1.52 -5.05 -11.40
CA GLY A 91 -0.75 -3.83 -11.22
C GLY A 91 -1.60 -2.56 -11.17
N SER A 92 -2.93 -2.66 -11.17
CA SER A 92 -3.80 -1.49 -11.00
C SER A 92 -3.49 -0.76 -9.69
N SER A 93 -3.70 0.55 -9.67
CA SER A 93 -3.50 1.35 -8.47
C SER A 93 -4.50 2.48 -8.34
N PHE A 94 -4.64 2.97 -7.11
CA PHE A 94 -5.47 4.10 -6.75
C PHE A 94 -4.75 4.87 -5.65
N PHE A 95 -4.49 6.16 -5.86
CA PHE A 95 -3.72 6.99 -4.95
C PHE A 95 -4.41 8.34 -4.72
N TYR A 96 -4.52 8.76 -3.46
CA TYR A 96 -5.04 10.07 -3.10
C TYR A 96 -4.22 10.72 -1.99
N GLU A 97 -4.02 12.03 -2.09
CA GLU A 97 -3.42 12.82 -1.03
C GLU A 97 -4.50 13.25 -0.03
N PHE A 98 -4.18 13.10 1.25
CA PHE A 98 -4.98 13.61 2.37
C PHE A 98 -4.12 14.47 3.28
N SER A 99 -4.78 15.25 4.12
CA SER A 99 -4.12 16.18 5.04
C SER A 99 -3.45 15.46 6.22
N HIS A 100 -4.02 14.35 6.69
CA HIS A 100 -3.53 13.58 7.83
C HIS A 100 -3.98 12.11 7.75
N LEU A 101 -3.54 11.29 8.73
CA LEU A 101 -3.93 9.89 8.88
C LEU A 101 -4.95 9.75 10.03
N ASP A 102 -6.21 9.50 9.68
CA ASP A 102 -7.27 9.19 10.63
C ASP A 102 -8.44 8.40 9.96
N GLY A 103 -9.45 8.06 10.76
CA GLY A 103 -10.62 7.31 10.30
C GLY A 103 -11.52 8.10 9.36
N GLU A 104 -11.62 9.42 9.51
CA GLU A 104 -12.45 10.27 8.63
C GLU A 104 -11.85 10.33 7.21
N CYS A 105 -10.55 10.58 7.10
CA CYS A 105 -9.83 10.55 5.83
C CYS A 105 -9.91 9.15 5.20
N PHE A 106 -9.78 8.09 6.00
CA PHE A 106 -9.89 6.72 5.52
C PHE A 106 -11.31 6.39 4.99
N ASN A 107 -12.37 6.81 5.67
CA ASN A 107 -13.75 6.69 5.20
C ASN A 107 -13.95 7.38 3.85
N GLN A 108 -13.47 8.63 3.72
CA GLN A 108 -13.57 9.36 2.46
C GLN A 108 -12.76 8.67 1.36
N TYR A 109 -11.59 8.12 1.68
CA TYR A 109 -10.77 7.36 0.73
C TYR A 109 -11.49 6.11 0.21
N LEU A 110 -12.10 5.32 1.09
CA LEU A 110 -12.90 4.15 0.71
C LEU A 110 -14.11 4.54 -0.15
N THR A 111 -14.77 5.66 0.17
CA THR A 111 -15.89 6.18 -0.62
C THR A 111 -15.45 6.53 -2.05
N LEU A 112 -14.34 7.27 -2.20
CA LEU A 112 -13.78 7.62 -3.50
C LEU A 112 -13.37 6.37 -4.30
N PHE A 113 -12.77 5.38 -3.63
CA PHE A 113 -12.38 4.13 -4.26
C PHE A 113 -13.59 3.32 -4.73
N SER A 114 -14.60 3.18 -3.90
CA SER A 114 -15.87 2.52 -4.23
C SER A 114 -16.55 3.15 -5.45
N GLN A 115 -16.59 4.48 -5.51
CA GLN A 115 -17.14 5.22 -6.66
C GLN A 115 -16.36 5.00 -7.95
N ALA A 116 -15.04 4.87 -7.86
CA ALA A 116 -14.18 4.64 -9.04
C ALA A 116 -14.30 3.22 -9.61
N PHE A 117 -14.66 2.24 -8.78
CA PHE A 117 -14.73 0.82 -9.13
C PHE A 117 -16.05 0.17 -8.68
N SER A 118 -17.19 0.81 -8.98
CA SER A 118 -18.49 0.45 -8.41
C SER A 118 -19.08 -0.89 -8.85
N GLU A 119 -18.58 -1.49 -9.95
CA GLU A 119 -19.15 -2.71 -10.55
C GLU A 119 -18.54 -4.02 -10.01
N GLU A 120 -17.52 -3.91 -9.16
CA GLU A 120 -16.70 -5.03 -8.70
C GLU A 120 -16.71 -5.08 -7.17
N LEU A 121 -16.53 -6.27 -6.60
CA LEU A 121 -16.30 -6.46 -5.18
C LEU A 121 -14.80 -6.36 -4.87
N HIS A 122 -14.45 -5.65 -3.81
CA HIS A 122 -13.06 -5.41 -3.45
C HIS A 122 -12.72 -5.94 -2.08
N ILE A 123 -11.82 -6.91 -2.03
CA ILE A 123 -11.15 -7.32 -0.80
C ILE A 123 -9.91 -6.45 -0.64
N ILE A 124 -9.82 -5.72 0.47
CA ILE A 124 -8.70 -4.81 0.74
C ILE A 124 -7.89 -5.36 1.91
N GLN A 125 -6.67 -5.82 1.65
CA GLN A 125 -5.68 -6.15 2.68
C GLN A 125 -5.10 -4.87 3.28
N LEU A 126 -5.13 -4.74 4.60
CA LEU A 126 -4.59 -3.59 5.33
C LEU A 126 -4.06 -3.98 6.72
N ASP A 127 -3.30 -3.06 7.34
CA ASP A 127 -2.80 -3.24 8.70
C ASP A 127 -3.86 -2.93 9.77
N ASN A 128 -3.49 -3.09 11.04
CA ASN A 128 -4.38 -2.85 12.17
C ASN A 128 -4.18 -1.45 12.77
N ALA A 129 -3.86 -0.44 11.94
CA ALA A 129 -3.73 0.93 12.42
C ALA A 129 -5.07 1.43 13.01
N PRO A 130 -5.03 2.31 14.02
CA PRO A 130 -6.26 2.85 14.62
C PRO A 130 -7.21 3.53 13.63
N ALA A 131 -6.68 4.11 12.54
CA ALA A 131 -7.48 4.68 11.45
C ALA A 131 -8.33 3.62 10.73
N HIS A 132 -7.79 2.41 10.56
CA HIS A 132 -8.43 1.29 9.87
C HIS A 132 -9.43 0.55 10.75
N THR A 133 -9.28 0.62 12.07
CA THR A 133 -10.15 -0.07 13.04
C THR A 133 -11.04 0.91 13.81
N ALA A 134 -11.26 2.12 13.30
CA ALA A 134 -12.13 3.09 13.93
C ALA A 134 -13.58 2.56 13.97
N THR A 135 -14.31 2.85 15.05
CA THR A 135 -15.67 2.32 15.26
C THR A 135 -16.69 2.89 14.29
N ASP A 136 -16.39 4.07 13.76
CA ASP A 136 -17.33 4.88 12.97
C ASP A 136 -16.97 4.80 11.47
N LEU A 137 -16.36 3.69 11.04
CA LEU A 137 -16.06 3.47 9.63
C LEU A 137 -17.32 3.06 8.87
N GLU A 138 -17.65 3.83 7.84
CA GLU A 138 -18.76 3.56 6.91
C GLU A 138 -18.20 2.85 5.68
N ILE A 139 -18.07 1.52 5.76
CA ILE A 139 -17.49 0.73 4.68
C ILE A 139 -18.51 0.59 3.54
N PRO A 140 -18.19 1.01 2.30
CA PRO A 140 -19.07 0.81 1.14
C PRO A 140 -19.41 -0.66 0.89
N ASP A 141 -20.62 -0.92 0.38
CA ASP A 141 -21.14 -2.29 0.20
C ASP A 141 -20.26 -3.18 -0.69
N ASN A 142 -19.56 -2.59 -1.66
CA ASN A 142 -18.65 -3.29 -2.58
C ASN A 142 -17.23 -3.45 -2.02
N ILE A 143 -17.01 -3.22 -0.72
CA ILE A 143 -15.71 -3.36 -0.06
C ILE A 143 -15.81 -4.34 1.11
N ILE A 144 -14.79 -5.19 1.23
CA ILE A 144 -14.53 -6.09 2.35
C ILE A 144 -13.11 -5.81 2.86
N LEU A 145 -12.99 -5.43 4.12
CA LEU A 145 -11.70 -5.23 4.77
C LEU A 145 -11.11 -6.57 5.23
N PHE A 146 -9.84 -6.81 4.91
CA PHE A 146 -9.09 -8.01 5.24
C PHE A 146 -7.83 -7.65 6.02
N TYR A 147 -7.84 -7.87 7.34
CA TYR A 147 -6.74 -7.45 8.19
C TYR A 147 -5.59 -8.46 8.18
N GLN A 148 -4.39 -7.97 7.88
CA GLN A 148 -3.17 -8.75 8.02
C GLN A 148 -2.75 -8.87 9.50
N PRO A 149 -1.81 -9.76 9.87
CA PRO A 149 -1.35 -9.88 11.25
C PRO A 149 -0.72 -8.58 11.76
N PRO A 150 -0.90 -8.24 13.05
CA PRO A 150 -0.31 -7.03 13.64
C PRO A 150 1.21 -6.98 13.45
N TYR A 151 1.74 -5.77 13.24
CA TYR A 151 3.18 -5.52 13.13
C TYR A 151 3.92 -6.30 12.02
N CYS A 152 3.20 -6.76 10.99
CA CYS A 152 3.77 -7.52 9.86
C CYS A 152 3.77 -6.73 8.54
N PRO A 153 4.51 -5.61 8.40
CA PRO A 153 4.54 -4.85 7.15
C PRO A 153 5.13 -5.65 5.98
N GLU A 154 5.95 -6.67 6.23
CA GLU A 154 6.53 -7.53 5.19
C GLU A 154 5.53 -8.42 4.44
N VAL A 155 4.29 -8.54 4.92
CA VAL A 155 3.22 -9.22 4.17
C VAL A 155 2.42 -8.27 3.28
N ASN A 156 2.66 -6.96 3.36
CA ASN A 156 1.97 -5.95 2.57
C ASN A 156 2.81 -5.52 1.35
N PRO A 157 2.42 -5.88 0.11
CA PRO A 157 3.22 -5.58 -1.07
C PRO A 157 3.35 -4.08 -1.39
N ILE A 158 2.37 -3.25 -1.01
CA ILE A 158 2.41 -1.80 -1.30
C ILE A 158 3.62 -1.10 -0.68
N GLU A 159 4.18 -1.65 0.40
CA GLU A 159 5.42 -1.18 1.01
C GLU A 159 6.60 -1.19 0.01
N ARG A 160 6.58 -2.08 -1.00
CA ARG A 160 7.54 -2.07 -2.12
C ARG A 160 7.35 -0.89 -3.05
N VAL A 161 6.11 -0.47 -3.29
CA VAL A 161 5.78 0.72 -4.09
C VAL A 161 6.24 1.97 -3.35
N TRP A 162 6.02 2.07 -2.03
CA TRP A 162 6.55 3.15 -1.20
C TRP A 162 8.06 3.22 -1.21
N LEU A 163 8.73 2.07 -1.06
CA LEU A 163 10.18 2.00 -1.14
C LEU A 163 10.67 2.47 -2.52
N TYR A 164 10.02 2.03 -3.60
CA TYR A 164 10.35 2.40 -4.96
C TYR A 164 10.22 3.92 -5.17
N LEU A 165 9.08 4.52 -4.81
CA LEU A 165 8.85 5.96 -4.91
C LEU A 165 9.86 6.76 -4.06
N LYS A 166 10.11 6.35 -2.81
CA LYS A 166 11.10 7.00 -1.93
C LYS A 166 12.52 6.92 -2.48
N ASN A 167 12.86 5.86 -3.22
CA ASN A 167 14.16 5.76 -3.89
C ASN A 167 14.25 6.71 -5.08
N LEU A 168 13.17 6.92 -5.84
CA LEU A 168 13.14 7.91 -6.93
C LEU A 168 13.20 9.36 -6.42
N LEU A 169 12.74 9.59 -5.19
CA LEU A 169 12.82 10.90 -4.51
C LEU A 169 14.11 11.09 -3.70
N ALA A 170 14.95 10.05 -3.56
CA ALA A 170 16.14 10.11 -2.73
C ALA A 170 17.11 11.18 -3.23
N TRP A 171 17.69 11.93 -2.29
CA TRP A 171 18.53 13.11 -2.56
C TRP A 171 17.85 14.24 -3.36
N GLY A 172 16.53 14.21 -3.50
CA GLY A 172 15.75 15.34 -3.99
C GLY A 172 15.61 16.43 -2.92
N ASN A 173 15.73 17.68 -3.35
CA ASN A 173 15.55 18.85 -2.49
C ASN A 173 14.36 19.64 -3.01
N PHE A 174 13.35 19.84 -2.16
CA PHE A 174 12.08 20.46 -2.51
C PHE A 174 11.90 21.73 -1.69
N ASN A 175 11.84 22.87 -2.36
CA ASN A 175 11.72 24.18 -1.69
C ASN A 175 10.32 24.40 -1.08
N SER A 176 9.32 23.65 -1.54
CA SER A 176 7.94 23.72 -1.06
C SER A 176 7.23 22.37 -1.17
N LEU A 177 6.13 22.20 -0.45
CA LEU A 177 5.23 21.05 -0.62
C LEU A 177 4.65 20.98 -2.03
N ASP A 178 4.38 22.10 -2.70
CA ASP A 178 3.84 22.10 -4.04
C ASP A 178 4.82 21.53 -5.07
N ASN A 179 6.13 21.78 -4.89
CA ASN A 179 7.15 21.15 -5.72
C ASN A 179 7.23 19.64 -5.49
N LEU A 180 7.13 19.20 -4.23
CA LEU A 180 7.07 17.78 -3.90
C LEU A 180 5.82 17.12 -4.49
N ARG A 181 4.65 17.74 -4.33
CA ARG A 181 3.37 17.27 -4.86
C ARG A 181 3.41 17.14 -6.38
N SER A 182 3.93 18.14 -7.07
CA SER A 182 4.10 18.10 -8.53
C SER A 182 5.01 16.95 -8.96
N LYS A 183 6.14 16.75 -8.25
CA LYS A 183 7.05 15.64 -8.53
C LYS A 183 6.38 14.28 -8.29
N LEU A 184 5.68 14.12 -7.17
CA LEU A 184 4.94 12.90 -6.85
C LEU A 184 3.86 12.61 -7.88
N TYR A 185 3.07 13.60 -8.28
CA TYR A 185 2.04 13.45 -9.31
C TYR A 185 2.64 12.90 -10.62
N HIS A 186 3.77 13.44 -11.07
CA HIS A 186 4.46 12.91 -12.26
C HIS A 186 4.98 11.48 -12.06
N LEU A 187 5.52 11.16 -10.88
CA LEU A 187 6.00 9.82 -10.58
C LEU A 187 4.84 8.81 -10.57
N LEU A 188 3.73 9.12 -9.89
CA LEU A 188 2.55 8.27 -9.83
C LEU A 188 1.97 8.02 -11.22
N ASN A 189 1.85 9.04 -12.06
CA ASN A 189 1.38 8.88 -13.45
C ASN A 189 2.37 8.10 -14.35
N SER A 190 3.64 7.98 -13.95
CA SER A 190 4.63 7.17 -14.65
C SER A 190 4.69 5.72 -14.15
N LEU A 191 4.03 5.39 -13.03
CA LEU A 191 3.94 4.02 -12.54
C LEU A 191 2.98 3.23 -13.44
N SER A 192 3.56 2.51 -14.40
CA SER A 192 2.81 1.54 -15.20
C SER A 192 2.32 0.37 -14.34
N ASN A 193 1.21 -0.23 -14.77
CA ASN A 193 0.70 -1.47 -14.20
C ASN A 193 1.77 -2.57 -14.18
N ASP A 194 2.58 -2.70 -15.24
CA ASP A 194 3.67 -3.68 -15.29
C ASP A 194 4.71 -3.46 -14.18
N THR A 195 5.03 -2.20 -13.88
CA THR A 195 5.97 -1.88 -12.79
C THR A 195 5.38 -2.23 -11.43
N ILE A 196 4.11 -1.93 -11.20
CA ILE A 196 3.44 -2.27 -9.95
C ILE A 196 3.34 -3.79 -9.82
N GLY A 197 2.82 -4.48 -10.83
CA GLY A 197 2.73 -5.94 -10.87
C GLY A 197 4.09 -6.61 -10.63
N TYR A 198 5.18 -6.09 -11.20
CA TYR A 198 6.53 -6.58 -10.93
C TYR A 198 6.97 -6.38 -9.46
N LEU A 199 6.62 -5.24 -8.85
CA LEU A 199 6.99 -4.95 -7.46
C LEU A 199 6.15 -5.74 -6.44
N THR A 200 4.88 -6.00 -6.76
CA THR A 200 3.86 -6.45 -5.80
C THR A 200 3.32 -7.85 -6.06
N GLY A 201 3.46 -8.37 -7.28
CA GLY A 201 2.99 -9.70 -7.70
C GLY A 201 3.83 -10.84 -7.14
N TRP A 202 3.92 -10.93 -5.81
CA TRP A 202 4.67 -11.98 -5.14
C TRP A 202 4.00 -13.34 -5.36
N SER A 203 4.80 -14.37 -5.64
CA SER A 203 4.27 -15.67 -6.06
C SER A 203 3.24 -16.25 -5.11
N TRP A 204 3.52 -16.22 -3.80
CA TRP A 204 2.61 -16.75 -2.78
C TRP A 204 1.25 -16.01 -2.71
N ILE A 205 1.22 -14.71 -3.04
CA ILE A 205 -0.05 -13.96 -3.13
C ILE A 205 -0.79 -14.39 -4.39
N LEU A 206 -0.11 -14.37 -5.55
CA LEU A 206 -0.76 -14.73 -6.81
C LEU A 206 -1.27 -16.18 -6.82
N GLU A 207 -0.52 -17.10 -6.21
CA GLU A 207 -0.92 -18.49 -5.98
C GLU A 207 -2.15 -18.56 -5.07
N ALA A 208 -2.14 -17.85 -3.93
CA ALA A 208 -3.29 -17.82 -3.02
C ALA A 208 -4.55 -17.27 -3.70
N LEU A 209 -4.46 -16.17 -4.44
CA LEU A 209 -5.59 -15.60 -5.19
C LEU A 209 -6.15 -16.60 -6.18
N CYS A 210 -5.29 -17.26 -6.95
CA CYS A 210 -5.68 -18.30 -7.90
C CYS A 210 -6.43 -19.46 -7.21
N LEU A 211 -5.90 -19.94 -6.08
CA LEU A 211 -6.52 -21.02 -5.29
C LEU A 211 -7.87 -20.60 -4.67
N SER A 212 -8.04 -19.32 -4.35
CA SER A 212 -9.28 -18.78 -3.81
C SER A 212 -10.30 -18.38 -4.89
N GLY A 213 -9.96 -18.50 -6.18
CA GLY A 213 -10.86 -18.13 -7.28
C GLY A 213 -10.96 -16.62 -7.53
N ILE A 214 -9.97 -15.84 -7.07
CA ILE A 214 -9.83 -14.38 -7.31
C ILE A 214 -8.85 -14.12 -8.44
#